data_AF-A0A9P3K660-F1
#
_entry.id   AF-A0A9P3K660-F1
#
_cell.length_a   1.000
_cell.length_b   1.000
_cell.length_c   1.000
_cell.angle_alpha   90.00
_cell.angle_beta   90.00
_cell.angle_gamma   90.00
#
_symmetry.space_group_name_H-M   'P 1'
#
loop_
_entity.id
_entity.type
_entity.pdbx_description
1 polymer ?
#
loop_
_entity_poly.entity_id
_entity_poly.type
_entity_poly.pdbx_seq_one_letter_code
_entity_poly.pdbx_strand_id
1 'polypeptide(L)'
;LKGVDDLVSFRDFVKLVGMVFRERRWNMDRHIALQRDVCALGLIKYDFVGRFENLEEDAKHVVNRFGGKHFDIFSLGLNAHQTKSDKKLVETYDKETYEMVKKIYALDLEVPFNNISYTAPKPLYDRFESNEV
;
A
#
# COMPACT_ATOMS: atom_id res chain seq x y z
N LEU A 1 -17.30 11.63 29.69
CA LEU A 1 -16.19 10.93 30.38
C LEU A 1 -14.93 11.27 29.61
N LYS A 2 -14.05 12.10 30.18
CA LYS A 2 -12.65 12.25 29.77
C LYS A 2 -11.88 11.04 30.31
N GLY A 3 -10.94 10.49 29.55
CA GLY A 3 -10.18 9.29 29.87
C GLY A 3 -10.81 8.08 29.18
N VAL A 4 -10.16 7.41 28.23
CA VAL A 4 -8.75 7.02 28.16
C VAL A 4 -8.30 7.11 26.70
N ASP A 5 -7.48 8.11 26.34
CA ASP A 5 -6.67 8.08 25.11
C ASP A 5 -5.48 7.13 25.37
N ASP A 6 -5.76 5.84 25.61
CA ASP A 6 -4.72 4.82 25.49
C ASP A 6 -4.41 4.72 23.99
N LEU A 7 -3.50 5.58 23.56
CA LEU A 7 -2.93 5.60 22.23
C LEU A 7 -2.28 4.24 21.98
N VAL A 8 -3.04 3.31 21.41
CA VAL A 8 -2.51 2.05 20.90
C VAL A 8 -1.41 2.43 19.91
N SER A 9 -0.17 2.05 20.22
CA SER A 9 0.95 2.33 19.33
C SER A 9 0.73 1.62 18.00
N PHE A 10 1.28 2.17 16.92
CA PHE A 10 1.19 1.51 15.62
C PHE A 10 1.77 0.08 15.65
N ARG A 11 2.83 -0.15 16.43
CA ARG A 11 3.40 -1.48 16.65
C ARG A 11 2.42 -2.44 17.32
N ASP A 12 1.71 -2.01 18.37
CA ASP A 12 0.74 -2.86 19.05
C ASP A 12 -0.49 -3.14 18.18
N PHE A 13 -0.90 -2.16 17.37
CA PHE A 13 -1.89 -2.36 16.34
C PHE A 13 -1.45 -3.42 15.32
N VAL A 14 -0.22 -3.35 14.78
CA VAL A 14 0.31 -4.36 13.83
C VAL A 14 0.36 -5.75 14.46
N LYS A 15 0.74 -5.86 15.74
CA LYS A 15 0.72 -7.14 16.47
C LYS A 15 -0.70 -7.71 16.54
N LEU A 16 -1.70 -6.88 16.86
CA LEU A 16 -3.10 -7.28 16.88
C LEU A 16 -3.57 -7.77 15.51
N VAL A 17 -3.26 -7.02 14.45
CA VAL A 17 -3.57 -7.43 13.06
C VAL A 17 -2.90 -8.76 12.73
N GLY A 18 -1.64 -8.95 13.09
CA GLY A 18 -0.91 -10.20 12.87
C GLY A 18 -1.49 -11.40 13.64
N MET A 19 -2.07 -11.18 14.81
CA MET A 19 -2.82 -12.22 15.55
C MET A 19 -4.11 -12.59 14.79
N VAL A 20 -4.92 -11.60 14.41
CA VAL A 20 -6.17 -11.83 13.66
C VAL A 20 -5.89 -12.51 12.32
N PHE A 21 -4.84 -12.08 11.61
CA PHE A 21 -4.42 -12.67 10.34
C PHE A 21 -4.11 -14.17 10.46
N ARG A 22 -3.47 -14.59 11.55
CA ARG A 22 -3.14 -16.01 11.79
C ARG A 22 -4.36 -16.85 12.15
N GLU A 23 -5.29 -16.30 12.94
CA GLU A 23 -6.42 -17.06 13.46
C GLU A 23 -7.63 -17.06 12.53
N ARG A 24 -7.92 -15.94 11.87
CA ARG A 24 -9.17 -15.72 11.12
C ARG A 24 -9.00 -14.73 9.97
N ARG A 25 -8.07 -15.00 9.04
CA ARG A 25 -7.81 -14.17 7.85
C ARG A 25 -9.08 -13.72 7.10
N TRP A 26 -10.07 -14.60 6.94
CA TRP A 26 -11.31 -14.32 6.20
C TRP A 26 -12.29 -13.38 6.91
N ASN A 27 -12.09 -13.10 8.21
CA ASN A 27 -12.97 -12.26 9.02
C ASN A 27 -12.30 -10.95 9.43
N MET A 28 -11.23 -10.57 8.73
CA MET A 28 -10.58 -9.28 8.93
C MET A 28 -11.49 -8.15 8.46
N ASP A 29 -11.47 -7.03 9.17
CA ASP A 29 -12.13 -5.81 8.70
C ASP A 29 -11.57 -5.42 7.34
N ARG A 30 -12.45 -5.00 6.42
CA ARG A 30 -12.09 -4.70 5.03
C ARG A 30 -11.04 -3.61 4.86
N HIS A 31 -10.83 -2.75 5.86
CA HIS A 31 -9.82 -1.69 5.83
C HIS A 31 -8.42 -2.18 6.22
N ILE A 32 -8.31 -3.39 6.79
CA ILE A 32 -7.03 -4.01 7.19
C ILE A 32 -6.78 -5.35 6.48
N ALA A 33 -7.80 -5.94 5.86
CA ALA A 33 -7.70 -7.16 5.08
C ALA A 33 -6.78 -6.98 3.86
N LEU A 34 -6.29 -8.10 3.33
CA LEU A 34 -5.46 -8.08 2.13
C LEU A 34 -6.26 -7.56 0.93
N GLN A 35 -5.66 -6.64 0.18
CA GLN A 35 -6.27 -6.11 -1.03
C GLN A 35 -6.50 -7.20 -2.06
N ARG A 36 -5.60 -8.18 -2.13
CA ARG A 36 -5.75 -9.39 -2.94
C ARG A 36 -7.07 -10.10 -2.67
N ASP A 37 -7.43 -10.25 -1.40
CA ASP A 37 -8.64 -10.96 -1.00
C ASP A 37 -9.88 -10.08 -1.26
N VAL A 38 -9.83 -8.79 -0.92
CA VAL A 38 -10.94 -7.83 -1.12
C VAL A 38 -11.25 -7.61 -2.60
N CYS A 39 -10.22 -7.51 -3.45
CA CYS A 39 -10.36 -7.35 -4.89
C CYS A 39 -10.44 -8.70 -5.62
N ALA A 40 -10.44 -9.84 -4.92
CA ALA A 40 -10.45 -11.18 -5.49
C ALA A 40 -9.40 -11.36 -6.62
N LEU A 41 -8.19 -10.82 -6.40
CA LEU A 41 -7.08 -10.90 -7.36
C LEU A 41 -6.68 -12.37 -7.56
N GLY A 42 -6.64 -12.79 -8.82
CA GLY A 42 -6.43 -14.19 -9.23
C GLY A 42 -7.72 -14.97 -9.47
N LEU A 43 -8.87 -14.48 -8.99
CA LEU A 43 -10.19 -14.99 -9.38
C LEU A 43 -10.82 -14.12 -10.46
N ILE A 44 -10.78 -12.80 -10.29
CA ILE A 44 -11.24 -11.83 -11.30
C ILE A 44 -10.05 -11.49 -12.21
N LYS A 45 -10.27 -11.59 -13.52
CA LYS A 45 -9.29 -11.19 -14.53
C LYS A 45 -9.38 -9.69 -14.77
N TYR A 46 -8.48 -8.94 -14.16
CA TYR A 46 -8.32 -7.51 -14.40
C TYR A 46 -7.46 -7.26 -15.64
N ASP A 47 -7.88 -6.31 -16.48
CA ASP A 47 -7.09 -5.86 -17.63
C ASP A 47 -5.92 -4.95 -17.23
N PHE A 48 -6.04 -4.29 -16.07
CA PHE A 48 -5.05 -3.38 -15.51
C PHE A 48 -5.28 -3.22 -13.99
N VAL A 49 -4.17 -3.14 -13.22
CA VAL A 49 -4.16 -2.82 -11.79
C VAL A 49 -3.08 -1.76 -11.59
N GLY A 50 -3.47 -0.56 -11.14
CA GLY A 50 -2.55 0.56 -10.90
C GLY A 50 -2.08 0.66 -9.45
N ARG A 51 -1.14 1.58 -9.21
CA ARG A 51 -0.51 1.88 -7.92
C ARG A 51 -0.64 3.37 -7.59
N PHE A 52 -0.78 3.70 -6.31
CA PHE A 52 -0.79 5.10 -5.88
C PHE A 52 0.59 5.75 -6.07
N GLU A 53 1.65 4.97 -5.96
CA GLU A 53 3.04 5.41 -6.19
C GLU A 53 3.29 5.87 -7.63
N ASN A 54 2.49 5.35 -8.58
CA ASN A 54 2.58 5.63 -10.01
C ASN A 54 1.25 6.19 -10.55
N LEU A 55 0.47 6.86 -9.69
CA LEU A 55 -0.92 7.20 -9.99
C LEU A 55 -1.07 8.00 -11.29
N GLU A 56 -0.15 8.92 -11.55
CA GLU A 56 -0.16 9.75 -12.75
C GLU A 56 0.10 8.93 -14.01
N GLU A 57 1.17 8.12 -14.00
CA GLU A 57 1.56 7.27 -15.12
C GLU A 57 0.49 6.22 -15.43
N ASP A 58 -0.03 5.57 -14.39
CA ASP A 58 -1.05 4.53 -14.50
C ASP A 58 -2.37 5.12 -15.03
N ALA A 59 -2.76 6.32 -14.57
CA ALA A 59 -3.95 6.99 -15.08
C ALA A 59 -3.79 7.39 -16.56
N LYS A 60 -2.62 7.92 -16.95
CA LYS A 60 -2.31 8.20 -18.37
C LYS A 60 -2.37 6.93 -19.22
N HIS A 61 -1.82 5.81 -18.73
CA HIS A 61 -1.87 4.53 -19.43
C HIS A 61 -3.31 4.09 -19.70
N VAL A 62 -4.16 4.12 -18.67
CA VAL A 62 -5.58 3.75 -18.78
C VAL A 62 -6.29 4.63 -19.81
N VAL A 63 -6.16 5.96 -19.72
CA VAL A 63 -6.85 6.87 -20.65
C VAL A 63 -6.39 6.69 -22.09
N ASN A 64 -5.09 6.53 -22.32
CA ASN A 64 -4.54 6.28 -23.66
C ASN A 64 -5.05 4.97 -24.25
N ARG A 65 -5.23 3.92 -23.44
CA ARG A 65 -5.77 2.62 -23.89
C ARG A 65 -7.19 2.71 -24.44
N PHE A 66 -7.98 3.68 -23.98
CA PHE A 66 -9.35 3.93 -24.48
C PHE A 66 -9.41 5.02 -25.56
N GLY A 67 -8.27 5.42 -26.13
CA GLY A 67 -8.22 6.42 -27.21
C GLY A 67 -8.41 7.87 -26.73
N GLY A 68 -8.34 8.12 -25.42
CA GLY A 68 -8.30 9.47 -24.89
C GLY A 68 -7.02 10.18 -25.30
N LYS A 69 -7.11 11.49 -25.57
CA LYS A 69 -5.94 12.34 -25.84
C LYS A 69 -5.62 13.14 -24.59
N HIS A 70 -4.33 13.18 -24.23
CA HIS A 70 -3.73 14.05 -23.21
C HIS A 70 -4.50 14.12 -21.88
N PHE A 71 -4.16 13.21 -20.96
CA PHE A 71 -4.68 13.20 -19.60
C PHE A 71 -3.65 13.78 -18.62
N ASP A 72 -4.03 14.86 -17.93
CA ASP A 72 -3.31 15.41 -16.80
C ASP A 72 -4.19 15.29 -15.55
N ILE A 73 -3.86 14.34 -14.67
CA ILE A 73 -4.63 14.10 -13.45
C ILE A 73 -4.60 15.28 -12.48
N PHE A 74 -3.53 16.08 -12.51
CA PHE A 74 -3.35 17.23 -11.62
C PHE A 74 -4.12 18.46 -12.12
N SER A 75 -4.43 18.52 -13.42
CA SER A 75 -5.34 19.53 -13.98
C SER A 75 -6.78 19.44 -13.42
N LEU A 76 -7.15 18.32 -12.81
CA LEU A 76 -8.47 18.11 -12.20
C LEU A 76 -8.66 18.82 -10.86
N GLY A 77 -7.69 19.62 -10.39
CA GLY A 77 -7.81 20.33 -9.12
C GLY A 77 -7.84 19.39 -7.91
N LEU A 78 -7.36 18.16 -8.08
CA LEU A 78 -7.03 17.26 -7.00
C LEU A 78 -5.83 17.88 -6.27
N ASN A 79 -6.12 18.81 -5.36
CA ASN A 79 -5.15 19.24 -4.37
C ASN A 79 -4.79 17.99 -3.58
N ALA A 80 -3.71 17.33 -4.00
CA ALA A 80 -3.15 16.22 -3.28
C ALA A 80 -2.89 16.75 -1.88
N HIS A 81 -3.68 16.31 -0.90
CA HIS A 81 -3.32 16.43 0.49
C HIS A 81 -2.07 15.57 0.67
N GLN A 82 -0.93 16.09 0.22
CA GLN A 82 0.39 15.53 0.43
C GLN A 82 0.66 15.67 1.91
N THR A 83 0.14 14.72 2.68
CA THR A 83 0.65 14.48 4.00
C THR A 83 2.13 14.16 3.80
N LYS A 84 3.04 14.85 4.51
CA LYS A 84 4.48 14.53 4.50
C LYS A 84 4.75 13.20 5.23
N SER A 85 3.93 12.18 4.97
CA SER A 85 3.94 10.85 5.59
C SER A 85 5.25 10.13 5.31
N ASP A 86 5.84 10.33 4.13
CA ASP A 86 7.10 9.71 3.74
C ASP A 86 8.25 10.05 4.68
N LYS A 87 8.24 11.26 5.26
CA LYS A 87 9.25 11.71 6.22
C LYS A 87 9.10 11.06 7.59
N LYS A 88 7.89 10.58 7.91
CA LYS A 88 7.55 9.96 9.20
C LYS A 88 7.65 8.44 9.17
N LEU A 89 7.87 7.82 8.02
CA LEU A 89 7.92 6.35 7.92
C LEU A 89 9.06 5.75 8.75
N VAL A 90 10.24 6.34 8.71
CA VAL A 90 11.39 5.91 9.54
C VAL A 90 11.13 6.15 11.03
N GLU A 91 10.35 7.18 11.36
CA GLU A 91 9.94 7.47 12.75
C GLU A 91 8.82 6.53 13.23
N THR A 92 8.07 5.91 12.32
CA THR A 92 6.87 5.10 12.62
C THR A 92 7.14 3.59 12.60
N TYR A 93 8.15 3.14 11.84
CA TYR A 93 8.49 1.72 11.68
C TYR A 93 9.88 1.41 12.26
N ASP A 94 9.92 0.58 13.31
CA ASP A 94 11.13 -0.17 13.64
C ASP A 94 11.26 -1.43 12.73
N LYS A 95 12.46 -2.03 12.68
CA LYS A 95 12.75 -3.21 11.84
C LYS A 95 11.76 -4.34 12.10
N GLU A 96 11.39 -4.57 13.36
CA GLU A 96 10.45 -5.63 13.74
C GLU A 96 9.02 -5.37 13.23
N THR A 97 8.52 -4.16 13.39
CA THR A 97 7.18 -3.73 12.93
C THR A 97 7.09 -3.84 11.41
N TYR A 98 8.14 -3.42 10.73
CA TYR A 98 8.26 -3.53 9.29
C TYR A 98 8.20 -4.99 8.81
N GLU A 99 8.98 -5.90 9.41
CA GLU A 99 8.96 -7.32 9.04
C GLU A 99 7.60 -7.97 9.32
N MET A 100 6.90 -7.56 10.38
CA MET A 100 5.53 -8.01 10.65
C MET A 100 4.56 -7.56 9.55
N VAL A 101 4.58 -6.28 9.17
CA VAL A 101 3.73 -5.75 8.09
C VAL A 101 4.03 -6.46 6.77
N LYS A 102 5.32 -6.59 6.41
CA LYS A 102 5.76 -7.31 5.21
C LYS A 102 5.21 -8.74 5.16
N LYS A 103 5.24 -9.45 6.30
CA LYS A 103 4.72 -10.81 6.39
C LYS A 103 3.19 -10.87 6.26
N ILE A 104 2.46 -9.94 6.88
CA ILE A 104 1.00 -9.88 6.80
C ILE A 104 0.58 -9.63 5.35
N TYR A 105 1.17 -8.64 4.69
CA TYR A 105 0.77 -8.17 3.37
C TYR A 105 1.59 -8.76 2.21
N ALA A 106 2.35 -9.84 2.42
CA ALA A 106 3.24 -10.42 1.41
C ALA A 106 2.53 -10.72 0.07
N LEU A 107 1.29 -11.23 0.14
CA LEU A 107 0.53 -11.59 -1.06
C LEU A 107 0.02 -10.38 -1.86
N ASP A 108 -0.12 -9.20 -1.22
CA ASP A 108 -0.42 -7.95 -1.90
C ASP A 108 0.82 -7.40 -2.61
N LEU A 109 2.02 -7.65 -2.04
CA LEU A 109 3.31 -7.25 -2.62
C LEU A 109 3.73 -8.13 -3.80
N GLU A 110 3.33 -9.39 -3.80
CA GLU A 110 3.64 -10.37 -4.86
C GLU A 110 2.75 -10.24 -6.10
N VAL A 111 1.71 -9.40 -6.09
CA VAL A 111 0.80 -9.26 -7.23
C VAL A 111 1.59 -8.81 -8.46
N PRO A 112 1.67 -9.62 -9.53
CA PRO A 112 2.36 -9.21 -10.75
C PRO A 112 1.53 -8.12 -11.43
N PHE A 113 1.98 -6.88 -11.27
CA PHE A 113 1.46 -5.73 -12.02
C PHE A 113 1.95 -5.89 -13.47
N ASN A 114 1.11 -6.49 -14.32
CA ASN A 114 1.47 -6.85 -15.69
C ASN A 114 2.09 -5.69 -16.49
N ASN A 115 3.24 -5.98 -17.12
CA ASN A 115 3.77 -5.41 -18.37
C ASN A 115 3.86 -3.90 -18.53
N ILE A 116 4.21 -3.17 -17.46
CA ILE A 116 4.98 -1.96 -17.68
C ILE A 116 6.19 -1.97 -16.75
N SER A 117 7.36 -2.10 -17.38
CA SER A 117 8.66 -1.88 -16.75
C SER A 117 8.77 -0.39 -16.38
N TYR A 118 8.09 0.00 -15.30
CA TYR A 118 8.44 1.17 -14.54
C TYR A 118 9.23 0.66 -13.35
N THR A 119 10.50 1.06 -13.28
CA THR A 119 11.29 0.99 -12.05
C THR A 119 10.42 1.55 -10.95
N ALA A 120 9.93 0.69 -10.07
CA ALA A 120 9.24 1.12 -8.88
C ALA A 120 10.13 2.17 -8.20
N PRO A 121 9.58 3.27 -7.67
CA PRO A 121 10.33 4.04 -6.69
C PRO A 121 10.87 3.05 -5.67
N LYS A 122 12.19 3.09 -5.43
CA LYS A 122 12.89 2.10 -4.60
C LYS A 122 12.00 1.71 -3.44
N PRO A 123 11.62 0.43 -3.32
CA PRO A 123 10.70 0.01 -2.29
C PRO A 123 11.22 0.53 -0.94
N LEU A 124 10.34 0.92 -0.01
CA LEU A 124 10.71 1.30 1.37
C LEU A 124 11.79 0.37 1.99
N TYR A 125 11.76 -0.88 1.57
CA TYR A 125 12.69 -1.99 1.76
C TYR A 125 14.17 -1.59 1.59
N ASP A 126 14.54 -0.90 0.51
CA ASP A 126 15.93 -0.52 0.23
C ASP A 126 16.48 0.47 1.27
N ARG A 127 15.60 1.25 1.94
CA ARG A 127 16.01 2.28 2.92
C ARG A 127 16.34 1.70 4.30
N PHE A 128 15.80 0.52 4.61
CA PHE A 128 16.16 -0.21 5.83
C PHE A 128 17.39 -1.09 5.61
N GLU A 129 17.58 -1.63 4.41
CA GLU A 129 18.77 -2.40 4.03
C GLU A 129 20.00 -1.50 3.77
N SER A 130 19.82 -0.23 3.39
CA SER A 130 20.92 0.71 3.16
C SER A 130 21.49 1.39 4.41
N ASN A 131 20.91 1.15 5.59
CA ASN A 131 21.38 1.72 6.88
C ASN A 131 22.29 0.75 7.66
N GLU A 132 22.74 -0.33 7.04
CA GLU A 132 23.87 -1.15 7.52
C GLU A 132 25.17 -0.70 6.84
N VAL A 133 25.75 0.42 7.29
CA VAL A 133 27.17 0.80 7.09
C VAL A 133 27.72 1.36 8.39
#